data_AF-A0A3N6N2N2-F1
#
_entry.id   AF-A0A3N6N2N2-F1
#
_cell.length_a   1.000
_cell.length_b   1.000
_cell.length_c   1.000
_cell.angle_alpha   90.00
_cell.angle_beta   90.00
_cell.angle_gamma   90.00
#
_symmetry.space_group_name_H-M   'P 1'
#
loop_
_entity.id
_entity.type
_entity.pdbx_description
1 polymer ?
#
loop_
_entity_poly.entity_id
_entity_poly.type
_entity_poly.pdbx_seq_one_letter_code
_entity_poly.pdbx_strand_id
1 'polypeptide(L)' 'MTGRLEGKRVNVELVVFGAFSIVAGFGLLYAARHLYPRLDLTDDALASVRLLTALIVGVLVLTGIGLVIVGILA' A
#
# COMPACT_ATOMS: atom_id res chain seq x y z
N MET A 1 -30.66 -31.67 -3.13
CA MET A 1 -29.45 -31.56 -2.28
C MET A 1 -28.27 -31.05 -3.11
N THR A 2 -28.37 -29.84 -3.68
CA THR A 2 -27.43 -29.34 -4.71
C THR A 2 -27.25 -27.82 -4.58
N GLY A 3 -26.83 -27.36 -3.40
CA GLY A 3 -26.69 -25.93 -3.09
C GLY A 3 -25.47 -25.60 -2.24
N ARG A 4 -24.39 -26.39 -2.33
CA ARG A 4 -23.21 -26.21 -1.46
C ARG A 4 -21.88 -26.02 -2.20
N LEU A 5 -21.95 -25.58 -3.46
CA LEU A 5 -20.80 -25.21 -4.27
C LEU A 5 -20.97 -23.79 -4.82
N GLU A 6 -21.43 -22.84 -4.01
CA GLU A 6 -21.12 -21.43 -4.25
C GLU A 6 -19.63 -21.25 -3.95
N GLY A 7 -18.83 -21.59 -4.95
CA GLY A 7 -17.41 -21.36 -4.98
C GLY A 7 -17.16 -19.91 -4.60
N LYS A 8 -16.22 -19.73 -3.68
CA LYS A 8 -15.57 -18.47 -3.33
C LYS A 8 -15.09 -17.80 -4.62
N ARG A 9 -15.97 -17.09 -5.32
CA ARG A 9 -15.66 -16.37 -6.55
C ARG A 9 -14.84 -15.19 -6.10
N VAL A 10 -13.53 -15.30 -6.26
CA VAL A 10 -12.59 -14.20 -6.06
C VAL A 10 -13.19 -12.99 -6.76
N ASN A 11 -13.46 -11.93 -5.98
CA ASN A 11 -14.05 -10.72 -6.51
C ASN A 11 -12.99 -10.03 -7.38
N VAL A 12 -13.06 -10.30 -8.69
CA VAL A 12 -12.06 -9.88 -9.68
C VAL A 12 -11.94 -8.36 -9.71
N GLU A 13 -13.03 -7.63 -9.49
CA GLU A 13 -13.04 -6.17 -9.45
C GLU A 13 -12.21 -5.64 -8.28
N LEU A 14 -12.33 -6.26 -7.10
CA LEU A 14 -11.53 -5.90 -5.93
C LEU A 14 -10.04 -6.20 -6.15
N VAL A 15 -9.72 -7.33 -6.77
CA VAL A 15 -8.33 -7.70 -7.09
C VAL A 15 -7.72 -6.73 -8.09
N VAL A 16 -8.46 -6.37 -9.14
CA VAL A 16 -8.03 -5.40 -10.15
C VAL A 16 -7.84 -4.02 -9.53
N PHE A 17 -8.76 -3.57 -8.69
CA PHE A 17 -8.64 -2.30 -7.96
C PHE A 17 -7.41 -2.29 -7.06
N GLY A 18 -7.18 -3.37 -6.31
CA GLY A 18 -5.98 -3.54 -5.48
C GLY A 18 -4.69 -3.48 -6.30
N ALA A 19 -4.65 -4.18 -7.44
CA ALA A 19 -3.50 -4.15 -8.34
C ALA A 19 -3.23 -2.74 -8.89
N PHE A 20 -4.27 -2.02 -9.33
CA PHE A 20 -4.14 -0.63 -9.80
C PHE A 20 -3.65 0.31 -8.70
N SER A 21 -4.15 0.16 -7.47
CA SER A 21 -3.73 0.99 -6.34
C SER A 21 -2.25 0.76 -5.98
N ILE A 22 -1.75 -0.47 -6.07
CA ILE A 22 -0.33 -0.79 -5.87
C ILE A 22 0.51 -0.16 -6.98
N VAL A 23 0.13 -0.33 -8.25
CA VAL A 23 0.84 0.24 -9.40
C VAL A 23 0.89 1.77 -9.32
N ALA A 24 -0.22 2.41 -8.96
CA ALA A 24 -0.28 3.86 -8.76
C ALA A 24 0.64 4.32 -7.63
N GLY A 25 0.65 3.62 -6.50
CA GLY A 25 1.54 3.90 -5.38
C GLY A 25 3.03 3.79 -5.77
N PHE A 26 3.42 2.70 -6.43
CA PHE A 26 4.79 2.52 -6.92
C PHE A 26 5.18 3.55 -7.97
N GLY A 27 4.28 3.87 -8.90
CA GLY A 27 4.51 4.89 -9.93
C GLY A 27 4.75 6.27 -9.34
N LEU A 28 3.95 6.65 -8.33
CA LEU A 28 4.10 7.91 -7.62
C LEU A 28 5.44 7.97 -6.84
N LEU A 29 5.80 6.90 -6.14
CA LEU A 29 7.08 6.81 -5.41
C LEU A 29 8.28 6.85 -6.35
N TYR A 30 8.21 6.15 -7.48
CA TYR A 30 9.25 6.17 -8.51
C TYR A 30 9.40 7.56 -9.12
N ALA A 31 8.28 8.22 -9.46
CA ALA A 31 8.28 9.58 -9.98
C ALA A 31 8.87 10.56 -8.97
N ALA A 32 8.48 10.48 -7.69
CA ALA A 32 9.05 11.30 -6.63
C ALA A 32 10.56 11.11 -6.49
N ARG A 33 11.04 9.86 -6.55
CA ARG A 33 12.48 9.55 -6.48
C ARG A 33 13.24 10.02 -7.72
N HIS A 34 12.61 10.01 -8.88
CA HIS A 34 13.22 10.47 -10.13
C HIS A 34 13.27 12.00 -10.26
N LEU A 35 12.28 12.71 -9.71
CA LEU A 35 12.22 14.18 -9.72
C LEU A 35 13.21 14.82 -8.72
N TYR A 36 13.55 14.10 -7.65
CA TYR A 36 14.51 14.53 -6.64
C TYR A 36 15.72 13.59 -6.56
N PRO A 37 16.51 13.43 -7.64
CA PRO A 37 17.57 12.42 -7.72
C PRO A 37 18.85 12.81 -6.96
N ARG A 38 18.97 14.06 -6.50
CA ARG A 38 20.13 14.56 -5.75
C ARG A 38 19.71 15.51 -4.64
N LEU A 39 19.15 14.93 -3.59
CA LEU A 39 19.10 15.60 -2.30
C LEU A 39 20.42 15.24 -1.62
N ASP A 40 21.43 16.10 -1.77
CA ASP A 40 22.70 16.03 -1.03
C ASP A 40 22.39 16.40 0.43
N LEU A 41 21.68 15.49 1.08
CA LEU A 41 21.15 15.66 2.41
C LEU A 41 22.27 15.38 3.39
N THR A 42 22.50 16.34 4.26
CA THR A 42 23.29 16.12 5.47
C THR A 42 22.72 14.94 6.26
N ASP A 43 23.57 14.20 6.97
CA ASP A 43 23.20 12.97 7.66
C ASP A 43 21.96 13.13 8.59
N ASP A 44 21.81 14.30 9.21
CA ASP A 44 20.63 14.65 10.02
C ASP A 44 19.33 14.69 9.21
N ALA A 45 19.36 15.26 8.01
CA ALA A 45 18.19 15.33 7.15
C ALA A 45 17.80 13.93 6.64
N LEU A 46 18.78 13.06 6.37
CA LEU A 46 18.53 11.64 6.05
C LEU A 46 17.87 10.90 7.21
N ALA A 47 18.33 11.13 8.44
CA ALA A 47 17.76 10.49 9.63
C ALA A 47 16.29 10.90 9.83
N SER A 48 15.97 12.19 9.66
CA SER A 48 14.60 12.70 9.76
C SER A 48 13.68 12.15 8.67
N VAL A 49 14.13 12.15 7.40
CA VAL A 49 13.37 11.57 6.28
C VAL A 49 13.12 10.07 6.48
N ARG A 50 14.11 9.34 7.00
CA ARG A 50 13.98 7.91 7.30
C ARG A 50 12.97 7.67 8.42
N LEU A 51 12.97 8.49 9.46
CA LEU A 51 11.99 8.44 10.55
C LEU A 51 10.58 8.73 10.04
N LEU A 52 10.41 9.79 9.25
CA LEU A 52 9.13 10.15 8.64
C LEU A 52 8.62 9.02 7.73
N THR A 53 9.50 8.46 6.89
CA THR A 53 9.16 7.33 6.02
C THR A 53 8.74 6.12 6.84
N ALA A 54 9.46 5.79 7.91
CA ALA A 54 9.09 4.69 8.81
C ALA A 54 7.72 4.92 9.45
N LEU A 55 7.41 6.15 9.86
CA LEU A 55 6.09 6.53 10.37
C LEU A 55 4.99 6.35 9.33
N ILE A 56 5.19 6.88 8.11
CA ILE A 56 4.22 6.75 7.01
C ILE A 56 4.00 5.27 6.68
N VAL A 57 5.07 4.48 6.53
CA VAL A 57 4.98 3.04 6.28
C VAL A 57 4.24 2.34 7.42
N GLY A 58 4.54 2.68 8.68
CA GLY A 58 3.85 2.13 9.84
C GLY A 58 2.35 2.41 9.82
N VAL A 59 1.95 3.65 9.53
CA VAL A 59 0.53 4.02 9.41
C VAL A 59 -0.12 3.30 8.23
N LEU A 60 0.51 3.27 7.05
CA LEU A 60 -0.02 2.57 5.88
C LEU A 60 -0.23 1.07 6.13
N VAL A 61 0.72 0.42 6.80
CA VAL A 61 0.61 -0.99 7.19
C VAL A 61 -0.54 -1.16 8.18
N LEU A 62 -0.62 -0.32 9.21
CA LEU A 62 -1.69 -0.40 10.20
C LEU A 62 -3.08 -0.20 9.56
N THR A 63 -3.23 0.79 8.68
CA THR A 63 -4.45 1.04 7.93
C THR A 63 -4.78 -0.12 7.00
N GLY A 64 -3.79 -0.67 6.28
CA GLY A 64 -3.98 -1.82 5.40
C GLY A 64 -4.46 -3.06 6.17
N ILE A 65 -3.85 -3.35 7.33
CA ILE A 65 -4.30 -4.43 8.21
C ILE A 65 -5.73 -4.14 8.70
N GLY A 66 -6.02 -2.91 9.12
CA GLY A 66 -7.35 -2.50 9.56
C GLY A 66 -8.42 -2.73 8.49
N LEU A 67 -8.13 -2.36 7.23
CA LEU A 67 -9.02 -2.58 6.10
C LEU A 67 -9.24 -4.07 5.82
N VAL A 68 -8.20 -4.90 5.92
CA VAL A 68 -8.33 -6.37 5.78
C VAL A 68 -9.20 -6.96 6.88
N ILE A 69 -9.01 -6.54 8.13
CA ILE A 69 -9.81 -7.01 9.27
C ILE A 69 -11.28 -6.61 9.08
N VAL A 70 -11.55 -5.34 8.72
CA VAL A 70 -12.91 -4.87 8.44
C VAL A 70 -13.53 -5.67 7.29
N GLY A 71 -12.80 -5.93 6.21
CA GLY A 71 -13.30 -6.72 5.08
C GLY A 71 -13.55 -8.20 5.37
N ILE A 72 -12.97 -8.76 6.44
CA ILE A 72 -13.25 -10.13 6.91
C ILE A 72 -14.44 -10.17 7.87
N LEU A 73 -14.61 -9.13 8.69
CA LEU A 73 -15.63 -9.06 9.75
C LEU A 73 -16.95 -8.45 9.28
N ALA A 74 -16.94 -7.67 8.19
CA ALA A 74 -18.12 -7.11 7.54
C ALA A 74 -18.78 -8.12 6.59
#